data_AF-U6LK21-F1
#
_entry.id   AF-U6LK21-F1
#
_cell.length_a   1.000
_cell.length_b   1.000
_cell.length_c   1.000
_cell.angle_alpha   90.00
_cell.angle_beta   90.00
_cell.angle_gamma   90.00
#
_symmetry.space_group_name_H-M   'P 1'
#
loop_
_entity.id
_entity.type
_entity.pdbx_description
1 polymer ?
#
loop_
_entity_poly.entity_id
_entity_poly.type
_entity_poly.pdbx_seq_one_letter_code
_entity_poly.pdbx_strand_id
1 'polypeptide(L)'
;MEASALEEGMRHLSGVGNTLNVYEITSLQLALMTLQKKTKADKVYFWGRIRAHNDDYYIAFALEESEYIYPRKKMYFSTSQFDFRPLPEGEVNRDRERPDAIVLTGDPTRVIQSPDDAASPAAEAQSDEEEGGGAWSST
;
A
#
# COMPACT_ATOMS: atom_id res chain seq x y z
N MET A 1 -13.70 8.04 -10.75
CA MET A 1 -13.83 8.14 -12.23
C MET A 1 -14.08 6.74 -12.77
N GLU A 2 -15.14 6.51 -13.55
CA GLU A 2 -15.44 5.16 -14.08
C GLU A 2 -14.35 4.70 -15.05
N ALA A 3 -14.06 3.38 -15.09
CA ALA A 3 -13.05 2.80 -15.97
C ALA A 3 -13.21 3.18 -17.45
N SER A 4 -14.45 3.23 -17.94
CA SER A 4 -14.81 3.60 -19.31
C SER A 4 -14.49 5.06 -19.65
N ALA A 5 -14.63 5.96 -18.67
CA ALA A 5 -14.50 7.41 -18.81
C ALA A 5 -13.16 7.95 -18.27
N LEU A 6 -12.19 7.06 -17.97
CA LEU A 6 -10.93 7.44 -17.35
C LEU A 6 -10.15 8.46 -18.17
N GLU A 7 -9.96 8.20 -19.46
CA GLU A 7 -9.17 9.08 -20.33
C GLU A 7 -9.79 10.48 -20.43
N GLU A 8 -11.10 10.54 -20.66
CA GLU A 8 -11.82 11.82 -20.75
C GLU A 8 -11.73 12.60 -19.44
N GLY A 9 -11.92 11.95 -18.30
CA GLY A 9 -11.84 12.63 -17.02
C GLY A 9 -10.42 13.09 -16.68
N MET A 10 -9.36 12.35 -17.05
CA MET A 10 -7.97 12.79 -16.86
C MET A 10 -7.65 14.04 -17.69
N ARG A 11 -8.20 14.16 -18.92
CA ARG A 11 -8.00 15.36 -19.76
C ARG A 11 -8.50 16.63 -19.06
N HIS A 12 -9.64 16.56 -18.37
CA HIS A 12 -10.22 17.69 -17.64
C HIS A 12 -9.45 18.03 -16.36
N LEU A 13 -8.76 17.08 -15.75
CA LEU A 13 -7.95 17.27 -14.54
C LEU A 13 -6.50 17.70 -14.83
N SER A 14 -6.10 17.76 -16.09
CA SER A 14 -4.72 18.11 -16.47
C SER A 14 -4.27 19.49 -15.97
N GLY A 15 -5.20 20.45 -15.84
CA GLY A 15 -4.91 21.81 -15.36
C GLY A 15 -4.52 21.92 -13.88
N VAL A 16 -4.79 20.90 -13.05
CA VAL A 16 -4.48 20.91 -11.60
C VAL A 16 -3.18 20.19 -11.24
N GLY A 17 -2.37 19.81 -12.23
CA GLY A 17 -1.06 19.16 -12.02
C GLY A 17 -1.13 17.67 -11.64
N ASN A 18 -2.33 17.10 -11.52
CA ASN A 18 -2.53 15.67 -11.34
C ASN A 18 -2.70 14.98 -12.69
N THR A 19 -1.59 14.85 -13.42
CA THR A 19 -1.56 14.19 -14.73
C THR A 19 -1.00 12.77 -14.65
N LEU A 20 -1.49 11.93 -15.56
CA LEU A 20 -0.92 10.64 -15.91
C LEU A 20 -0.38 10.74 -17.35
N ASN A 21 0.73 10.08 -17.63
CA ASN A 21 1.24 9.97 -18.99
C ASN A 21 0.35 9.03 -19.83
N VAL A 22 0.50 9.05 -21.15
CA VAL A 22 -0.35 8.25 -22.05
C VAL A 22 -0.27 6.74 -21.74
N TYR A 23 0.93 6.25 -21.43
CA TYR A 23 1.13 4.85 -21.07
C TYR A 23 0.41 4.48 -19.76
N GLU A 24 0.49 5.33 -18.74
CA GLU A 24 -0.21 5.17 -17.46
C GLU A 24 -1.72 5.17 -17.68
N ILE A 25 -2.27 6.10 -18.47
CA ILE A 25 -3.71 6.17 -18.76
C ILE A 25 -4.19 4.89 -19.44
N THR A 26 -3.52 4.45 -20.52
CA THR A 26 -3.93 3.26 -21.27
C THR A 26 -3.80 1.99 -20.43
N SER A 27 -2.70 1.84 -19.69
CA SER A 27 -2.46 0.68 -18.83
C SER A 27 -3.46 0.63 -17.68
N LEU A 28 -3.73 1.77 -17.05
CA LEU A 28 -4.71 1.89 -15.98
C LEU A 28 -6.13 1.59 -16.48
N GLN A 29 -6.50 2.10 -17.65
CA GLN A 29 -7.81 1.82 -18.25
C GLN A 29 -8.01 0.32 -18.51
N LEU A 30 -7.02 -0.34 -19.12
CA LEU A 30 -7.06 -1.78 -19.37
C LEU A 30 -7.11 -2.58 -18.07
N ALA A 31 -6.33 -2.18 -17.07
CA ALA A 31 -6.30 -2.81 -15.76
C ALA A 31 -7.64 -2.70 -15.02
N LEU A 32 -8.29 -1.54 -15.07
CA LEU A 32 -9.60 -1.35 -14.46
C LEU A 32 -10.70 -2.15 -15.17
N MET A 33 -10.67 -2.24 -16.50
CA MET A 33 -11.59 -3.10 -17.25
C MET A 33 -11.36 -4.59 -16.94
N THR A 34 -10.10 -4.99 -16.80
CA THR A 34 -9.74 -6.35 -16.37
C THR A 34 -10.24 -6.63 -14.95
N LEU A 35 -10.07 -5.68 -14.04
CA LEU A 35 -10.58 -5.76 -12.69
C LEU A 35 -12.10 -5.91 -12.66
N GLN A 36 -12.83 -5.10 -13.44
CA GLN A 36 -14.29 -5.16 -13.56
C GLN A 36 -14.77 -6.55 -14.01
N LYS A 37 -14.10 -7.13 -15.02
CA LYS A 37 -14.40 -8.50 -15.48
C LYS A 37 -14.07 -9.55 -14.43
N LYS A 38 -12.93 -9.43 -13.74
CA LYS A 38 -12.47 -10.37 -12.70
C LYS A 38 -13.42 -10.39 -11.49
N THR A 39 -13.93 -9.23 -11.09
CA THR A 39 -14.81 -9.09 -9.92
C THR A 39 -16.28 -9.28 -10.27
N LYS A 40 -16.63 -9.31 -11.58
CA LYS A 40 -18.02 -9.29 -12.07
C LYS A 40 -18.82 -8.09 -11.52
N ALA A 41 -18.13 -7.00 -11.21
CA ALA A 41 -18.77 -5.77 -10.75
C ALA A 41 -19.46 -5.07 -11.92
N ASP A 42 -20.62 -4.45 -11.67
CA ASP A 42 -21.28 -3.59 -12.65
C ASP A 42 -20.35 -2.47 -13.10
N LYS A 43 -19.71 -1.81 -12.13
CA LYS A 43 -18.78 -0.69 -12.37
C LYS A 43 -17.57 -0.73 -11.47
N VAL A 44 -16.44 -0.35 -12.04
CA VAL A 44 -15.18 -0.10 -11.34
C VAL A 44 -14.77 1.35 -11.55
N TYR A 45 -14.29 1.96 -10.46
CA TYR A 45 -13.91 3.35 -10.43
C TYR A 45 -12.45 3.48 -10.02
N PHE A 46 -11.71 4.30 -10.78
CA PHE A 46 -10.44 4.84 -10.32
C PHE A 46 -10.70 5.92 -9.26
N TRP A 47 -10.03 5.80 -8.11
CA TRP A 47 -10.10 6.78 -7.03
C TRP A 47 -8.98 7.81 -7.14
N GLY A 48 -7.74 7.35 -7.33
CA GLY A 48 -6.58 8.24 -7.42
C GLY A 48 -5.26 7.51 -7.32
N ARG A 49 -4.18 8.30 -7.35
CA ARG A 49 -2.79 7.86 -7.18
C ARG A 49 -2.21 8.45 -5.90
N ILE A 50 -1.50 7.63 -5.14
CA ILE A 50 -0.72 8.06 -3.97
C ILE A 50 0.75 8.03 -4.37
N ARG A 51 1.41 9.17 -4.26
CA ARG A 51 2.85 9.27 -4.56
C ARG A 51 3.65 8.58 -3.46
N ALA A 52 4.52 7.67 -3.85
CA ALA A 52 5.47 7.02 -2.95
C ALA A 52 6.90 7.32 -3.39
N HIS A 53 7.87 6.91 -2.57
CA HIS A 53 9.28 7.20 -2.85
C HIS A 53 9.80 6.46 -4.10
N ASN A 54 9.51 5.17 -4.24
CA ASN A 54 10.04 4.35 -5.34
C ASN A 54 8.97 3.98 -6.38
N ASP A 55 7.76 3.64 -5.94
CA ASP A 55 6.67 3.23 -6.84
C ASP A 55 5.33 3.75 -6.32
N ASP A 56 4.52 4.32 -7.20
CA ASP A 56 3.26 4.94 -6.82
C ASP A 56 2.16 3.90 -6.64
N TYR A 57 1.22 4.18 -5.73
CA TYR A 57 0.04 3.35 -5.55
C TYR A 57 -1.15 3.90 -6.33
N TYR A 58 -1.83 3.02 -7.07
CA TYR A 58 -3.05 3.30 -7.80
C TYR A 58 -4.22 2.67 -7.07
N ILE A 59 -5.23 3.46 -6.72
CA ILE A 59 -6.37 3.02 -5.92
C ILE A 59 -7.61 2.98 -6.79
N ALA A 60 -8.35 1.87 -6.70
CA ALA A 60 -9.62 1.68 -7.36
C ALA A 60 -10.67 1.10 -6.40
N PHE A 61 -11.94 1.20 -6.74
CA PHE A 61 -13.00 0.52 -6.00
C PHE A 61 -14.11 0.01 -6.92
N ALA A 62 -14.75 -1.06 -6.48
CA ALA A 62 -16.00 -1.56 -7.02
C ALA A 62 -17.13 -1.30 -6.01
N LEU A 63 -18.35 -1.14 -6.51
CA LEU A 63 -19.55 -1.14 -5.68
C LEU A 63 -20.09 -2.57 -5.62
N GLU A 64 -20.27 -3.07 -4.41
CA GLU A 64 -20.93 -4.34 -4.15
C GLU A 64 -22.36 -4.07 -3.66
N GLU A 65 -23.30 -4.88 -4.15
CA GLU A 65 -24.67 -4.90 -3.62
C GLU A 65 -24.62 -5.24 -2.12
N SER A 66 -25.43 -4.52 -1.35
CA SER A 66 -25.57 -4.71 0.08
C SER A 66 -27.05 -4.79 0.40
N GLU A 67 -27.41 -5.59 1.41
CA GLU A 67 -28.77 -5.58 1.99
C GLU A 67 -29.12 -4.23 2.64
N TYR A 68 -28.11 -3.38 2.86
CA TYR A 68 -28.29 -2.03 3.38
C TYR A 68 -28.68 -1.03 2.28
N ILE A 69 -29.28 0.09 2.67
CA ILE A 69 -29.71 1.18 1.78
C ILE A 69 -28.58 1.84 0.97
N TYR A 70 -27.31 1.52 1.26
CA TYR A 70 -26.15 2.04 0.56
C TYR A 70 -25.22 0.90 0.09
N PRO A 71 -24.69 0.96 -1.15
CA PRO A 71 -23.76 -0.04 -1.65
C PRO A 71 -22.44 0.00 -0.88
N ARG A 72 -21.82 -1.18 -0.68
CA ARG A 72 -20.52 -1.29 -0.02
C ARG A 72 -19.40 -1.06 -1.04
N LYS A 73 -18.36 -0.34 -0.64
CA LYS A 73 -17.17 -0.14 -1.48
C LYS A 73 -16.14 -1.21 -1.18
N LYS A 74 -15.73 -1.96 -2.19
CA LYS A 74 -14.56 -2.83 -2.12
C LYS A 74 -13.38 -2.15 -2.76
N MET A 75 -12.35 -1.90 -1.96
CA MET A 75 -11.15 -1.19 -2.38
C MET A 75 -10.12 -2.15 -2.96
N TYR A 76 -9.39 -1.67 -3.96
CA TYR A 76 -8.30 -2.36 -4.63
C TYR A 76 -7.12 -1.41 -4.76
N PHE A 77 -5.92 -1.97 -4.76
CA PHE A 77 -4.70 -1.23 -5.03
C PHE A 77 -3.84 -1.94 -6.07
N SER A 78 -2.97 -1.17 -6.71
CA SER A 78 -1.88 -1.66 -7.53
C SER A 78 -0.69 -0.71 -7.40
N THR A 79 0.48 -1.13 -7.89
CA THR A 79 1.62 -0.24 -8.11
C THR A 79 1.73 0.10 -9.60
N SER A 80 2.89 0.54 -10.11
CA SER A 80 3.08 0.77 -11.56
C SER A 80 3.00 -0.50 -12.42
N GLN A 81 2.79 -1.68 -11.81
CA GLN A 81 2.47 -2.92 -12.54
C GLN A 81 1.03 -2.99 -13.04
N PHE A 82 0.13 -2.14 -12.53
CA PHE A 82 -1.30 -2.12 -12.87
C PHE A 82 -2.04 -3.49 -12.70
N ASP A 83 -1.48 -4.41 -11.91
CA ASP A 83 -2.17 -5.61 -11.43
C ASP A 83 -2.93 -5.28 -10.14
N PHE A 84 -4.26 -5.11 -10.23
CA PHE A 84 -5.09 -4.75 -9.08
C PHE A 84 -5.39 -5.94 -8.18
N ARG A 85 -5.11 -5.73 -6.88
CA ARG A 85 -5.38 -6.70 -5.82
C ARG A 85 -6.30 -6.09 -4.76
N PRO A 86 -7.12 -6.89 -4.05
CA PRO A 86 -7.96 -6.38 -2.98
C PRO A 86 -7.11 -5.69 -1.92
N LEU A 87 -7.55 -4.52 -1.47
CA LEU A 87 -6.95 -3.88 -0.31
C LEU A 87 -7.40 -4.65 0.95
N PRO A 88 -6.49 -5.06 1.84
CA PRO A 88 -6.86 -5.75 3.08
C PRO A 88 -7.81 -4.89 3.92
N GLU A 89 -8.79 -5.53 4.56
CA GLU A 89 -9.60 -4.84 5.57
C GLU A 89 -8.72 -4.61 6.80
N GLY A 90 -8.49 -3.34 7.12
CA GLY A 90 -7.74 -2.95 8.32
C GLY A 90 -8.69 -2.53 9.44
N GLU A 91 -8.32 -2.84 10.67
CA GLU A 91 -8.96 -2.25 11.85
C GLU A 91 -8.42 -0.82 12.03
N VAL A 92 -9.32 0.16 11.95
CA VAL A 92 -8.97 1.54 12.30
C VAL A 92 -8.95 1.62 13.83
N ASN A 93 -7.79 1.37 14.42
CA ASN A 93 -7.59 1.61 15.84
C ASN A 93 -7.54 3.12 16.08
N ARG A 94 -8.66 3.67 16.57
CA ARG A 94 -8.82 5.12 16.80
C ARG A 94 -7.98 5.63 17.97
N ASP A 95 -7.55 4.73 18.85
CA ASP A 95 -6.81 5.04 20.07
C ASP A 95 -5.29 4.95 19.88
N ARG A 96 -4.82 4.42 18.73
CA ARG A 96 -3.39 4.46 18.38
C ARG A 96 -3.00 5.86 17.92
N GLU A 97 -1.97 6.41 18.54
CA GLU A 97 -1.29 7.60 18.02
C GLU A 97 -0.87 7.31 16.58
N ARG A 98 -1.23 8.22 15.67
CA ARG A 98 -0.79 8.10 14.28
C ARG A 98 0.73 8.19 14.30
N PRO A 99 1.44 7.27 13.63
CA PRO A 99 2.88 7.43 13.48
C PRO A 99 3.17 8.80 12.86
N ASP A 100 4.27 9.42 13.27
CA ASP A 100 4.82 10.59 12.58
C ASP A 100 4.95 10.30 11.08
N ALA A 101 4.91 11.37 10.27
CA ALA A 101 4.83 11.35 8.80
C ALA A 101 5.44 10.09 8.14
N ILE A 102 4.59 9.12 7.83
CA ILE A 102 5.01 7.87 7.20
C ILE A 102 5.27 8.14 5.72
N VAL A 103 6.52 7.93 5.29
CA VAL A 103 6.86 7.93 3.87
C VAL A 103 6.58 6.55 3.29
N LEU A 104 5.59 6.48 2.40
CA LEU A 104 5.30 5.29 1.62
C LEU A 104 6.43 5.03 0.61
N THR A 105 6.95 3.80 0.56
CA THR A 105 8.05 3.44 -0.34
C THR A 105 7.59 2.92 -1.70
N GLY A 106 6.35 2.46 -1.83
CA GLY A 106 5.88 1.71 -3.01
C GLY A 106 6.03 0.20 -2.88
N ASP A 107 6.56 -0.28 -1.76
CA ASP A 107 6.59 -1.71 -1.43
C ASP A 107 5.44 -2.05 -0.46
N PRO A 108 4.42 -2.81 -0.91
CA PRO A 108 3.28 -3.19 -0.07
C PRO A 108 3.64 -4.22 1.01
N THR A 109 4.83 -4.83 0.95
CA THR A 109 5.30 -5.81 1.94
C THR A 109 6.09 -5.17 3.08
N ARG A 110 6.41 -3.88 2.97
CA ARG A 110 7.12 -3.14 4.01
C ARG A 110 6.28 -3.05 5.28
N VAL A 111 6.85 -3.54 6.38
CA VAL A 111 6.28 -3.37 7.72
C VAL A 111 6.62 -1.97 8.24
N ILE A 112 5.59 -1.23 8.66
CA ILE A 112 5.76 0.05 9.34
C ILE A 112 5.84 -0.24 10.84
N GLN A 113 6.96 0.12 11.47
CA GLN A 113 7.12 0.00 12.91
C GLN A 113 6.33 1.10 13.60
N SER A 114 5.56 0.73 14.62
CA SER A 114 4.88 1.68 15.48
C SER A 114 5.87 2.23 16.50
N PRO A 115 5.71 3.46 17.00
CA PRO A 115 6.54 3.96 18.11
C PRO A 115 6.46 3.05 19.36
N ASP A 116 5.34 2.37 19.58
CA ASP A 116 5.17 1.37 20.65
C ASP A 116 6.08 0.13 20.48
N ASP A 117 6.42 -0.25 19.25
CA ASP A 117 7.28 -1.42 18.97
C ASP A 117 8.75 -1.14 19.32
N ALA A 118 9.16 0.14 19.39
CA ALA A 118 10.52 0.55 19.74
C ALA A 118 10.81 0.54 21.25
N ALA A 119 9.77 0.39 22.10
CA ALA A 119 9.90 0.40 23.55
C ALA A 119 10.13 -0.99 24.19
N SER A 120 10.20 -2.06 23.38
CA SER A 120 10.51 -3.40 23.89
C SER A 120 12.03 -3.59 23.98
N PRO A 121 12.61 -3.78 25.18
CA PRO A 121 14.03 -3.58 25.43
C PRO A 121 14.91 -4.67 24.82
N ALA A 122 16.12 -4.23 24.44
CA ALA A 122 17.26 -5.07 24.10
C ALA A 122 17.48 -6.19 25.13
N ALA A 123 17.24 -7.42 24.70
CA ALA A 123 17.70 -8.65 25.33
C ALA A 123 18.39 -9.43 24.19
N GLU A 124 19.66 -9.79 24.21
CA GLU A 124 20.66 -9.85 25.26
C GLU A 124 22.03 -9.60 24.57
N ALA A 125 22.83 -8.65 25.06
CA ALA A 125 24.25 -8.62 24.73
C ALA A 125 24.92 -9.74 25.54
N GLN A 126 25.16 -10.89 24.91
CA GLN A 126 26.09 -11.88 25.45
C GLN A 126 27.47 -11.22 25.54
N SER A 127 27.91 -10.95 26.75
CA SER A 127 29.30 -10.63 27.07
C SER A 127 30.15 -11.88 26.86
N ASP A 128 30.81 -11.95 25.72
CA ASP A 128 31.98 -12.81 25.50
C ASP A 128 33.17 -12.11 26.16
N GLU A 129 33.62 -12.61 27.32
CA GLU A 129 34.98 -12.38 27.82
C GLU A 129 35.68 -13.74 27.89
N GLU A 130 36.43 -14.04 26.83
CA GLU A 130 37.44 -15.09 26.77
C GLU A 130 38.82 -14.42 26.61
N GLU A 131 39.72 -14.59 27.58
CA GLU A 131 41.20 -14.59 27.46
C GLU A 131 41.80 -14.66 28.87
N GLY A 132 42.82 -15.43 29.24
CA GLY A 132 43.77 -16.37 28.64
C GLY A 132 44.60 -16.93 29.83
N GLY A 133 44.99 -18.20 29.91
CA GLY A 133 46.11 -18.78 29.16
C GLY A 133 47.42 -18.84 29.97
N GLY A 134 47.73 -20.00 30.59
CA GLY A 134 49.08 -20.55 30.86
C GLY A 134 49.82 -20.09 32.14
N ALA A 135 50.74 -20.84 32.76
CA ALA A 135 51.34 -22.14 32.47
C ALA A 135 52.12 -22.67 33.72
N TRP A 136 52.16 -24.01 33.91
CA TRP A 136 53.26 -24.91 34.40
C TRP A 136 54.07 -24.50 35.67
N SER A 137 54.49 -25.35 36.63
CA SER A 137 54.98 -26.74 36.66
C SER A 137 55.28 -27.18 38.12
N SER A 138 55.27 -28.50 38.37
CA SER A 138 56.09 -29.35 39.28
C SER A 138 56.76 -28.74 40.54
N THR A 139 56.73 -29.35 41.74
CA THR A 139 57.17 -30.70 42.16
C THR A 139 56.61 -31.03 43.53
#